data_AF-A0A0E4CSA7-F1
#
_entry.id   AF-A0A0E4CSA7-F1
#
_cell.length_a   1.000
_cell.length_b   1.000
_cell.length_c   1.000
_cell.angle_alpha   90.00
_cell.angle_beta   90.00
_cell.angle_gamma   90.00
#
_symmetry.space_group_name_H-M   'P 1'
#
loop_
_entity.id
_entity.type
_entity.pdbx_description
1 polymer ?
#
loop_
_entity_poly.entity_id
_entity_poly.type
_entity_poly.pdbx_seq_one_letter_code
_entity_poly.pdbx_strand_id
1 'polypeptide(L)' 'MKEHLYTTSQTERDALVRTGNWNAEGIAFYSGGKNPVHRLYNPGLRIHLYSSDPNEVKVLQTRGWQYEGITFYTQ' A
#
# COMPACT_ATOMS: atom_id res chain seq x y z
N MET A 1 15.51 0.17 -2.37
CA MET A 1 14.12 0.68 -2.41
C MET A 1 13.23 -0.53 -2.66
N LYS A 2 12.25 -0.79 -1.79
CA LYS A 2 11.31 -1.91 -1.97
C LYS A 2 10.05 -1.36 -2.63
N GLU A 3 9.71 -1.90 -3.79
CA GLU A 3 8.41 -1.66 -4.41
C GLU A 3 7.42 -2.69 -3.85
N HIS A 4 6.22 -2.24 -3.50
CA HIS A 4 5.14 -3.09 -3.01
C HIS A 4 4.05 -3.20 -4.08
N LEU A 5 3.70 -4.43 -4.45
CA LEU A 5 2.55 -4.73 -5.31
C LEU A 5 1.49 -5.45 -4.47
N TYR A 6 0.26 -4.95 -4.49
CA TYR A 6 -0.87 -5.59 -3.82
C TYR A 6 -1.75 -6.28 -4.85
N THR A 7 -1.99 -7.57 -4.65
CA THR A 7 -2.86 -8.38 -5.52
C THR A 7 -3.76 -9.29 -4.71
N THR A 8 -5.01 -9.43 -5.14
CA THR A 8 -5.95 -10.45 -4.63
C THR A 8 -5.74 -11.81 -5.32
N SER A 9 -4.97 -11.85 -6.41
CA SER A 9 -4.69 -13.08 -7.17
C SER A 9 -3.54 -13.86 -6.53
N GLN A 10 -3.84 -15.06 -6.03
CA GLN A 10 -2.82 -16.00 -5.59
C GLN A 10 -1.88 -16.39 -6.74
N THR A 11 -2.42 -16.58 -7.95
CA THR A 11 -1.64 -16.95 -9.14
C THR A 11 -0.63 -15.86 -9.53
N GLU A 12 -1.01 -14.59 -9.48
CA GLU A 12 -0.09 -13.48 -9.78
C GLU A 12 1.03 -13.40 -8.74
N ARG A 13 0.68 -13.49 -7.45
CA ARG A 13 1.65 -13.54 -6.36
C ARG A 13 2.67 -14.66 -6.55
N ASP A 14 2.21 -15.88 -6.79
CA ASP A 14 3.08 -17.04 -6.93
C ASP A 14 3.97 -16.93 -8.18
N ALA A 15 3.43 -16.37 -9.27
CA ALA A 15 4.22 -16.10 -10.47
C ALA A 15 5.33 -15.08 -10.22
N LEU A 16 5.04 -13.99 -9.50
CA LEU A 16 6.02 -12.96 -9.15
C LEU A 16 7.10 -13.47 -8.19
N VAL A 17 6.72 -14.22 -7.15
CA VAL A 17 7.68 -14.86 -6.23
C VAL A 17 8.62 -15.80 -7.00
N ARG A 18 8.10 -16.58 -7.95
CA ARG A 18 8.89 -17.50 -8.78
C ARG A 18 9.91 -16.79 -9.67
N THR A 19 9.74 -15.51 -9.97
CA THR A 19 10.76 -14.73 -10.73
C THR A 19 12.03 -14.49 -9.91
N GLY A 20 11.98 -14.65 -8.59
CA GLY A 20 13.09 -14.39 -7.67
C GLY A 20 13.30 -12.90 -7.33
N ASN A 21 12.59 -11.99 -8.00
CA ASN A 21 12.70 -10.55 -7.78
C ASN A 21 11.69 -10.00 -6.76
N TRP A 22 10.69 -10.80 -6.37
CA TRP A 22 9.62 -10.41 -5.46
C TRP A 22 9.58 -11.33 -4.24
N ASN A 23 9.34 -10.74 -3.08
CA ASN A 23 9.10 -11.48 -1.83
C ASN A 23 7.62 -11.32 -1.45
N ALA A 24 6.93 -12.43 -1.20
CA ALA A 24 5.59 -12.37 -0.64
C ALA A 24 5.67 -11.95 0.83
N GLU A 25 5.10 -10.77 1.15
CA GLU A 25 5.08 -10.22 2.51
C GLU A 25 3.84 -10.65 3.31
N GLY A 26 2.99 -11.52 2.72
CA GLY A 26 1.76 -12.01 3.33
C GLY A 26 0.55 -11.12 3.03
N ILE A 27 -0.51 -11.28 3.83
CA ILE A 27 -1.74 -10.50 3.69
C ILE A 27 -1.50 -9.13 4.34
N ALA A 28 -1.45 -8.08 3.52
CA ALA A 28 -1.37 -6.70 4.02
C ALA A 28 -2.73 -6.20 4.54
N PHE A 29 -3.83 -6.65 3.94
CA PHE A 29 -5.21 -6.28 4.30
C PHE A 29 -6.22 -7.24 3.62
N TYR A 30 -7.45 -7.29 4.13
CA TYR A 30 -8.57 -8.00 3.51
C TYR A 30 -9.48 -6.99 2.80
N SER A 31 -9.75 -7.17 1.51
CA SER A 31 -10.64 -6.29 0.75
C SER A 31 -12.10 -6.45 1.17
N GLY A 32 -12.82 -5.33 1.32
CA GLY A 32 -14.26 -5.28 1.67
C GLY A 32 -14.47 -4.83 3.11
N GLY A 33 -15.44 -3.93 3.38
CA GLY A 33 -15.62 -3.31 4.70
C GLY A 33 -15.86 -1.79 4.61
N LYS A 34 -15.75 -1.08 5.74
CA LYS A 34 -15.95 0.38 5.82
C LYS A 34 -14.67 1.16 6.13
N ASN A 35 -13.56 0.49 6.37
CA ASN A 35 -12.31 1.14 6.75
C ASN A 35 -11.56 1.59 5.49
N PRO A 36 -11.36 2.89 5.26
CA PRO A 36 -10.64 3.37 4.09
C PRO A 36 -9.14 3.10 4.22
N VAL A 37 -8.49 2.73 3.11
CA VAL A 37 -7.04 2.76 2.98
C VAL A 37 -6.64 3.94 2.10
N HIS A 38 -5.82 4.80 2.66
CA HIS A 38 -5.32 6.04 2.09
C HIS A 38 -3.97 5.80 1.39
N ARG A 39 -3.79 6.38 0.20
CA ARG A 39 -2.52 6.39 -0.51
C ARG A 39 -1.83 7.74 -0.36
N LEU A 40 -0.54 7.72 -0.06
CA LEU A 40 0.31 8.91 -0.03
C LEU A 40 1.57 8.69 -0.87
N TYR A 41 2.02 9.75 -1.55
CA TYR A 41 3.24 9.75 -2.34
C TYR A 41 4.31 10.65 -1.71
N ASN A 42 5.56 10.19 -1.62
CA ASN A 42 6.69 11.02 -1.22
C ASN A 42 7.55 11.37 -2.44
N PRO A 43 7.60 12.63 -2.91
CA PRO A 43 8.39 13.00 -4.09
C PRO A 43 9.90 12.93 -3.87
N GLY A 44 10.38 13.14 -2.64
CA GLY A 44 11.81 13.05 -2.31
C GLY A 44 12.34 11.62 -2.30
N LEU A 45 11.53 10.67 -1.81
CA LEU A 45 11.85 9.25 -1.77
C LEU A 45 11.36 8.48 -3.00
N ARG A 46 10.45 9.06 -3.78
CA ARG A 46 9.77 8.48 -4.95
C ARG A 46 9.03 7.17 -4.62
N ILE A 47 8.40 7.10 -3.44
CA ILE A 47 7.65 5.92 -2.94
C ILE A 47 6.19 6.25 -2.64
N HIS A 48 5.36 5.21 -2.64
CA HIS A 48 4.00 5.25 -2.13
C HIS A 48 3.90 4.59 -0.76
N LEU A 49 3.02 5.09 0.10
CA LEU A 49 2.63 4.49 1.36
C LEU A 49 1.12 4.32 1.40
N TYR A 50 0.67 3.21 1.96
CA TYR A 50 -0.74 2.87 2.14
C TYR A 50 -1.04 2.72 3.61
N SER A 51 -2.03 3.47 4.12
CA SER A 51 -2.38 3.48 5.54
C SER A 51 -3.88 3.55 5.77
N SER A 52 -4.39 2.78 6.73
CA SER A 52 -5.74 2.91 7.25
C SER A 52 -5.82 3.76 8.53
N ASP A 53 -4.68 4.23 9.06
CA ASP A 53 -4.64 5.09 10.25
C ASP A 53 -4.76 6.57 9.85
N PRO A 54 -5.90 7.24 10.14
CA PRO A 54 -6.09 8.63 9.80
C PRO A 54 -5.07 9.56 10.50
N ASN A 55 -4.52 9.17 11.65
CA ASN A 55 -3.48 9.95 12.33
C ASN A 55 -2.14 9.87 11.59
N GLU A 56 -1.73 8.69 11.13
CA GLU A 56 -0.55 8.53 10.26
C GLU A 56 -0.69 9.37 8.98
N VAL A 57 -1.83 9.27 8.29
CA VAL A 57 -2.14 10.04 7.08
C VAL A 57 -2.03 11.56 7.33
N LYS A 58 -2.54 12.04 8.46
CA LYS A 58 -2.47 13.46 8.83
C LYS A 58 -1.04 13.90 9.13
N VAL A 59 -0.27 13.10 9.88
CA VAL A 59 1.12 13.40 10.23
C VAL A 59 2.03 13.37 9.01
N LEU A 60 1.82 12.44 8.08
CA LEU A 60 2.65 12.35 6.88
C LEU A 60 2.43 13.54 5.94
N GLN A 61 1.20 14.05 5.84
CA GLN A 61 0.91 15.28 5.08
C GLN A 61 1.69 16.50 5.58
N THR A 62 1.95 16.61 6.89
CA THR A 62 2.79 17.70 7.44
C THR A 62 4.29 17.47 7.23
N ARG A 63 4.68 16.28 6.78
CA ARG A 63 6.08 15.84 6.58
C ARG A 63 6.43 15.66 5.10
N GLY A 64 5.74 16.36 4.22
CA GLY A 64 6.05 16.40 2.79
C GLY A 64 5.52 15.21 1.98
N TRP A 65 4.62 14.41 2.54
CA TRP A 65 3.88 13.41 1.76
C TRP A 65 2.66 14.05 1.10
N GLN A 66 2.46 13.74 -0.18
CA GLN A 66 1.31 14.16 -0.97
C GLN A 66 0.19 13.14 -0.79
N TYR A 67 -0.94 13.59 -0.25
CA TYR A 67 -2.12 12.74 -0.12
C TYR A 67 -2.79 12.55 -1.48
N GLU A 68 -3.00 11.30 -1.88
CA GLU A 68 -3.58 10.95 -3.18
C GLU A 68 -5.02 10.44 -3.10
N GLY A 69 -5.57 10.26 -1.89
CA GLY A 69 -6.95 9.81 -1.69
C GLY A 69 -7.08 8.40 -1.14
N ILE A 70 -8.32 7.92 -1.08
CA ILE A 70 -8.66 6.55 -0.70
C ILE A 70 -8.48 5.67 -1.92
N THR A 71 -7.70 4.59 -1.80
CA THR A 71 -7.42 3.67 -2.90
C THR A 71 -8.28 2.41 -2.88
N PHE A 72 -8.69 1.94 -1.70
CA PHE A 72 -9.62 0.81 -1.52
C PHE A 72 -10.15 0.79 -0.07
N TYR A 73 -11.17 -0.02 0.19
CA TYR A 73 -11.74 -0.24 1.52
C TYR A 73 -11.40 -1.65 2.02
N THR A 74 -11.09 -1.73 3.32
CA THR A 74 -10.76 -2.96 4.06
C THR A 74 -11.77 -3.20 5.19
N GLN A 75 -11.81 -4.44 5.69
CA GLN A 75 -12.71 -4.88 6.77
C GLN A 75 -12.23 -4.41 8.12
#